data_AF-M1BN54-F1
#
_entry.id   AF-M1BN54-F1
#
_cell.length_a   1.000
_cell.length_b   1.000
_cell.length_c   1.000
_cell.angle_alpha   90.00
_cell.angle_beta   90.00
_cell.angle_gamma   90.00
#
_symmetry.space_group_name_H-M   'P 1'
#
loop_
_entity.id
_entity.type
_entity.pdbx_description
1 polymer ?
#
loop_
_entity_poly.entity_id
_entity_poly.type
_entity_poly.pdbx_seq_one_letter_code
_entity_poly.pdbx_strand_id
1 'polypeptide(L)'
;MKLQKKGKSKDEEKVPEIGTHQLVSYHEIRRATNNFDESNLIGEGSSGSVYKGTLFGGTAVAIKVLDLENEKVCKRFDTECEVMRNVRHRNLVPVITTCSSEYIRAFVLRYMPNGSLENWLYREEFHLNLLQRVSIMLDVAVAIEYLHHGHNTPIVHCDLKPANVLFG
;
A
#
# COMPACT_ATOMS: atom_id res chain seq x y z
N MET A 1 -16.41 -4.29 -61.05
CA MET A 1 -16.46 -5.40 -60.07
C MET A 1 -15.87 -4.87 -58.76
N LYS A 2 -16.56 -4.65 -57.61
CA LYS A 2 -17.40 -5.54 -56.75
C LYS A 2 -16.73 -6.92 -56.55
N LEU A 3 -16.47 -7.49 -55.37
CA LEU A 3 -16.83 -7.27 -53.95
C LEU A 3 -15.95 -8.23 -53.06
N GLN A 4 -15.68 -7.84 -51.79
CA GLN A 4 -15.63 -8.68 -50.55
C GLN A 4 -14.58 -9.80 -50.41
N LYS A 5 -14.13 -10.32 -49.24
CA LYS A 5 -14.09 -10.01 -47.78
C LYS A 5 -13.36 -11.19 -47.08
N LYS A 6 -12.87 -10.97 -45.84
CA LYS A 6 -12.52 -11.94 -44.74
C LYS A 6 -11.17 -12.67 -44.85
N GLY A 7 -10.41 -12.91 -43.76
CA GLY A 7 -10.63 -12.79 -42.30
C GLY A 7 -9.27 -12.69 -41.56
N LYS A 8 -9.15 -12.01 -40.40
CA LYS A 8 -9.28 -12.52 -39.01
C LYS A 8 -8.79 -13.98 -38.87
N SER A 9 -7.76 -14.27 -38.06
CA SER A 9 -7.81 -14.29 -36.58
C SER A 9 -6.40 -14.50 -35.95
N LYS A 10 -6.06 -13.80 -34.85
CA LYS A 10 -5.86 -14.34 -33.47
C LYS A 10 -4.45 -14.88 -33.21
N ASP A 11 -3.76 -14.68 -32.09
CA ASP A 11 -4.02 -14.00 -30.81
C ASP A 11 -2.62 -13.59 -30.30
N GLU A 12 -2.29 -12.29 -30.29
CA GLU A 12 -1.18 -11.80 -29.48
C GLU A 12 -1.77 -11.38 -28.14
N GLU A 13 -1.56 -12.25 -27.16
CA GLU A 13 -1.92 -12.08 -25.77
C GLU A 13 -1.20 -10.83 -25.24
N LYS A 14 -1.90 -9.70 -25.24
CA LYS A 14 -1.41 -8.47 -24.62
C LYS A 14 -1.34 -8.69 -23.12
N VAL A 15 -0.13 -8.90 -22.64
CA VAL A 15 0.23 -8.76 -21.23
C VAL A 15 -0.34 -7.42 -20.75
N PRO A 16 -1.12 -7.36 -19.66
CA PRO A 16 -1.62 -6.09 -19.17
C PRO A 16 -0.41 -5.30 -18.68
N GLU A 17 -0.03 -4.28 -19.43
CA GLU A 17 0.80 -3.20 -18.92
C GLU A 17 0.06 -2.64 -17.70
N ILE A 18 0.64 -2.81 -16.51
CA ILE A 18 0.15 -2.19 -15.28
C ILE A 18 0.47 -0.70 -15.39
N GLY A 19 -0.39 -0.01 -16.13
CA GLY A 19 -0.30 1.40 -16.44
C GLY A 19 -0.38 2.23 -15.17
N THR A 20 0.43 3.30 -15.16
CA THR A 20 0.21 4.58 -14.47
C THR A 20 -0.83 4.56 -13.36
N HIS A 21 -0.39 4.65 -12.09
CA HIS A 21 -1.24 4.81 -10.90
C HIS A 21 -2.55 5.55 -11.18
N GLN A 22 -3.63 4.82 -11.47
CA GLN A 22 -4.95 5.44 -11.63
C GLN A 22 -5.34 5.97 -10.26
N LEU A 23 -5.51 7.29 -10.17
CA LEU A 23 -5.94 7.95 -8.94
C LEU A 23 -7.32 7.44 -8.58
N VAL A 24 -7.46 6.92 -7.36
CA VAL A 24 -8.76 6.50 -6.83
C VAL A 24 -9.46 7.75 -6.32
N SER A 25 -10.75 7.88 -6.63
CA SER A 25 -11.55 9.03 -6.21
C SER A 25 -11.95 8.96 -4.73
N TYR A 26 -12.24 10.11 -4.12
CA TYR A 26 -12.82 10.17 -2.78
C TYR A 26 -14.09 9.31 -2.64
N HIS A 27 -14.97 9.33 -3.64
CA HIS A 27 -16.19 8.52 -3.64
C HIS A 27 -15.91 7.02 -3.61
N GLU A 28 -14.87 6.58 -4.30
CA GLU A 28 -14.48 5.17 -4.30
C GLU A 28 -13.85 4.77 -2.96
N ILE A 29 -12.98 5.61 -2.38
CA ILE A 29 -12.47 5.39 -1.02
C ILE A 29 -13.63 5.28 -0.03
N ARG A 30 -14.54 6.26 -0.05
CA ARG A 30 -15.68 6.31 0.86
C ARG A 30 -16.56 5.06 0.72
N ARG A 31 -16.81 4.59 -0.50
CA ARG A 31 -17.53 3.34 -0.73
C ARG A 31 -16.76 2.13 -0.21
N ALA A 32 -15.46 2.04 -0.51
CA ALA A 32 -14.60 0.92 -0.14
C ALA A 32 -14.50 0.73 1.38
N THR A 33 -14.58 1.82 2.16
CA THR A 33 -14.51 1.82 3.63
C THR A 33 -15.89 1.83 4.31
N ASN A 34 -17.00 1.69 3.56
CA ASN A 34 -18.36 1.84 4.08
C ASN A 34 -18.60 3.19 4.80
N ASN A 35 -18.23 4.30 4.16
CA ASN A 35 -18.21 5.65 4.73
C ASN A 35 -17.28 5.78 5.96
N PHE A 36 -16.10 5.15 5.92
CA PHE A 36 -15.13 5.17 7.04
C PHE A 36 -15.71 4.60 8.33
N ASP A 37 -16.50 3.53 8.21
CA ASP A 37 -17.11 2.84 9.35
C ASP A 37 -16.03 2.34 10.32
N GLU A 38 -16.27 2.51 11.62
CA GLU A 38 -15.33 2.07 12.67
C GLU A 38 -15.05 0.58 12.63
N SER A 39 -16.00 -0.25 12.14
CA SER A 39 -15.77 -1.69 11.95
C SER A 39 -14.68 -2.01 10.92
N ASN A 40 -14.35 -1.05 10.05
CA ASN A 40 -13.27 -1.16 9.08
C ASN A 40 -11.97 -0.52 9.57
N LEU A 41 -11.95 0.15 10.72
CA LEU A 41 -10.72 0.74 11.27
C LEU A 41 -9.79 -0.38 11.74
N ILE A 42 -8.58 -0.44 11.17
CA ILE A 42 -7.57 -1.46 11.47
C ILE A 42 -6.30 -0.89 12.12
N GLY A 43 -6.19 0.43 12.22
CA GLY A 43 -5.10 1.08 12.93
C GLY A 43 -5.26 2.59 12.98
N GLU A 44 -4.69 3.21 14.01
CA GLU A 44 -4.69 4.66 14.19
C GLU A 44 -3.36 5.08 14.82
N GLY A 45 -2.84 6.24 14.42
CA GLY A 45 -1.62 6.79 14.98
C GLY A 45 -1.37 8.23 14.56
N SER A 46 -0.18 8.73 14.86
CA SER A 46 0.21 10.13 14.64
C SER A 46 0.15 10.61 13.19
N SER A 47 0.11 9.69 12.22
CA SER A 47 0.00 10.00 10.79
C SER A 47 -1.44 9.95 10.27
N GLY A 48 -2.41 9.56 11.10
CA GLY A 48 -3.82 9.36 10.73
C GLY A 48 -4.31 7.92 10.95
N SER A 49 -5.38 7.57 10.24
CA SER A 49 -6.14 6.33 10.43
C SER A 49 -5.97 5.39 9.25
N VAL A 50 -6.03 4.08 9.49
CA VAL A 50 -5.93 3.03 8.47
C VAL A 50 -7.21 2.22 8.48
N TYR A 51 -7.90 2.17 7.34
CA TYR A 51 -9.13 1.41 7.16
C TYR A 51 -8.89 0.20 6.24
N LYS A 52 -9.50 -0.93 6.57
CA LYS A 52 -9.69 -2.01 5.60
C LYS A 52 -10.77 -1.59 4.61
N GLY A 53 -10.55 -1.87 3.35
CA GLY A 53 -11.56 -1.61 2.32
C GLY A 53 -11.52 -2.63 1.20
N THR A 54 -12.54 -2.58 0.35
CA THR A 54 -12.61 -3.40 -0.86
C THR A 54 -12.85 -2.49 -2.07
N LEU A 55 -11.88 -2.42 -2.98
CA LEU A 55 -12.00 -1.66 -4.22
C LEU A 55 -12.95 -2.34 -5.21
N PHE A 56 -13.30 -1.63 -6.29
CA PHE A 56 -14.04 -2.23 -7.39
C PHE A 56 -13.30 -3.46 -7.94
N GLY A 57 -13.99 -4.59 -8.10
CA GLY A 57 -13.39 -5.86 -8.50
C GLY A 57 -13.00 -6.80 -7.34
N GLY A 58 -13.25 -6.42 -6.09
CA GLY A 58 -13.08 -7.31 -4.93
C GLY A 58 -11.69 -7.31 -4.30
N THR A 59 -10.80 -6.41 -4.75
CA THR A 59 -9.44 -6.29 -4.20
C THR A 59 -9.48 -5.70 -2.79
N ALA A 60 -9.05 -6.49 -1.80
CA ALA A 60 -8.88 -6.03 -0.43
C ALA A 60 -7.67 -5.08 -0.31
N VAL A 61 -7.87 -3.94 0.35
CA VAL A 61 -6.88 -2.87 0.49
C VAL A 61 -6.82 -2.34 1.92
N ALA A 62 -5.66 -1.77 2.28
CA ALA A 62 -5.51 -0.92 3.44
C ALA A 62 -5.46 0.54 2.97
N ILE A 63 -6.34 1.38 3.49
CA ILE A 63 -6.48 2.79 3.12
C ILE A 63 -6.02 3.63 4.29
N LYS A 64 -4.80 4.17 4.20
CA LYS A 64 -4.25 5.09 5.20
C LYS A 64 -4.71 6.51 4.86
N VAL A 65 -5.65 7.02 5.63
CA VAL A 65 -6.14 8.41 5.56
C VAL A 65 -5.27 9.26 6.47
N LEU A 66 -4.71 10.34 5.92
CA LEU A 66 -3.87 11.26 6.67
C LEU A 66 -4.70 12.28 7.44
N ASP A 67 -4.21 12.66 8.61
CA ASP A 67 -4.75 13.77 9.40
C ASP A 67 -4.49 15.10 8.67
N LEU A 68 -5.56 15.71 8.15
CA LEU A 68 -5.49 16.97 7.43
C LEU A 68 -5.31 18.20 8.33
N GLU A 69 -5.69 18.11 9.60
CA GLU A 69 -5.50 19.20 10.57
C GLU A 69 -4.02 19.35 10.93
N ASN A 70 -3.25 18.27 10.78
CA ASN A 70 -1.81 18.27 10.95
C ASN A 70 -1.10 18.83 9.71
N GLU A 71 -0.87 20.14 9.71
CA GLU A 71 -0.20 20.86 8.60
C GLU A 71 1.17 20.24 8.23
N LYS A 72 1.89 19.65 9.20
CA LYS A 72 3.17 18.97 8.93
C LYS A 72 2.98 17.69 8.13
N VAL A 73 1.93 16.91 8.41
CA VAL A 73 1.59 15.70 7.66
C VAL A 73 1.12 16.07 6.26
N CYS A 74 0.26 17.09 6.13
CA CYS A 74 -0.15 17.63 4.84
C CYS A 74 1.03 18.09 3.98
N LYS A 75 1.96 18.88 4.54
CA LYS A 75 3.16 19.37 3.81
C LYS A 75 4.05 18.23 3.30
N ARG A 76 4.07 17.09 3.99
CA ARG A 76 4.87 15.92 3.60
C ARG A 76 4.19 15.05 2.54
N PHE A 77 2.88 15.16 2.36
CA PHE A 77 2.13 14.25 1.50
C PHE A 77 2.66 14.17 0.06
N ASP A 78 3.00 15.31 -0.55
CA ASP A 78 3.48 15.32 -1.93
C ASP A 78 4.85 14.64 -2.05
N THR A 79 5.75 14.90 -1.09
CA THR A 79 7.05 14.23 -0.99
C THR A 79 6.89 12.73 -0.71
N GLU A 80 6.00 12.34 0.22
CA GLU A 80 5.72 10.93 0.51
C GLU A 80 5.10 10.22 -0.70
N CYS A 81 4.22 10.88 -1.44
CA CYS A 81 3.67 10.35 -2.69
C CYS A 81 4.75 10.13 -3.74
N GLU A 82 5.69 11.07 -3.89
CA GLU A 82 6.81 10.93 -4.81
C GLU A 82 7.70 9.73 -4.43
N VAL A 83 8.07 9.63 -3.16
CA VAL A 83 8.83 8.48 -2.63
C VAL A 83 8.07 7.18 -2.90
N MET A 84 6.80 7.11 -2.51
CA MET A 84 5.98 5.90 -2.66
C MET A 84 5.72 5.49 -4.11
N ARG A 85 5.70 6.43 -5.06
CA ARG A 85 5.60 6.11 -6.49
C ARG A 85 6.85 5.41 -7.01
N ASN A 86 8.02 5.80 -6.51
CA ASN A 86 9.31 5.34 -7.01
C ASN A 86 9.86 4.11 -6.27
N VAL A 87 9.38 3.86 -5.05
CA VAL A 87 9.81 2.74 -4.20
C VAL A 87 9.10 1.44 -4.59
N ARG A 88 9.85 0.43 -5.03
CA ARG A 88 9.33 -0.90 -5.37
C ARG A 88 10.29 -1.98 -4.91
N HIS A 89 9.90 -2.73 -3.89
CA HIS A 89 10.71 -3.82 -3.36
C HIS A 89 9.82 -4.92 -2.78
N ARG A 90 10.27 -6.19 -2.85
CA ARG A 90 9.49 -7.35 -2.37
C ARG A 90 9.21 -7.32 -0.86
N ASN A 91 10.08 -6.67 -0.08
CA ASN A 91 9.96 -6.53 1.37
C ASN A 91 9.39 -5.16 1.80
N LEU A 92 8.76 -4.42 0.87
CA LEU A 92 8.03 -3.19 1.17
C LEU A 92 6.56 -3.38 0.78
N VAL A 93 5.65 -2.86 1.61
CA VAL A 93 4.21 -2.98 1.36
C VAL A 93 3.87 -2.26 0.04
N PRO A 94 3.28 -2.96 -0.94
CA PRO A 94 2.97 -2.35 -2.23
C PRO A 94 1.95 -1.23 -2.09
N VAL A 95 2.31 -0.05 -2.58
CA VAL A 95 1.37 1.06 -2.80
C VAL A 95 0.68 0.82 -4.12
N ILE A 96 -0.65 0.69 -4.08
CA ILE A 96 -1.47 0.51 -5.27
C ILE A 96 -1.64 1.88 -5.94
N THR A 97 -2.12 2.86 -5.18
CA THR A 97 -2.38 4.22 -5.68
C THR A 97 -2.58 5.20 -4.52
N THR A 98 -2.86 6.45 -4.83
CA THR A 98 -3.17 7.50 -3.88
C THR A 98 -4.50 8.18 -4.23
N CYS A 99 -5.10 8.82 -3.23
CA CYS A 99 -6.25 9.70 -3.38
C CYS A 99 -5.89 11.05 -2.76
N SER A 100 -6.07 12.12 -3.53
CA SER A 100 -5.90 13.50 -3.06
C SER A 100 -7.11 14.30 -3.51
N SER A 101 -7.80 14.92 -2.56
CA SER A 101 -8.97 15.76 -2.76
C SER A 101 -8.99 16.86 -1.70
N GLU A 102 -9.95 17.78 -1.80
CA GLU A 102 -10.18 18.79 -0.76
C GLU A 102 -10.61 18.17 0.59
N TYR A 103 -11.16 16.95 0.59
CA TYR A 103 -11.69 16.28 1.77
C TYR A 103 -10.72 15.30 2.42
N ILE A 104 -9.87 14.65 1.63
CA ILE A 104 -8.94 13.62 2.12
C ILE A 104 -7.63 13.61 1.35
N ARG A 105 -6.57 13.19 2.05
CA ARG A 105 -5.33 12.66 1.47
C ARG A 105 -5.16 11.23 1.96
N ALA A 106 -5.00 10.29 1.05
CA ALA A 106 -4.92 8.88 1.42
C ALA A 106 -3.98 8.06 0.52
N PHE A 107 -3.34 7.07 1.14
CA PHE A 107 -2.62 6.00 0.45
C PHE A 107 -3.47 4.75 0.40
N VAL A 108 -3.53 4.12 -0.77
CA VAL A 108 -4.17 2.81 -0.95
C VAL A 108 -3.06 1.78 -1.11
N LEU A 109 -2.94 0.90 -0.12
CA LEU A 109 -1.92 -0.12 -0.05
C LEU A 109 -2.54 -1.52 -0.17
N ARG A 110 -1.71 -2.49 -0.54
CA ARG A 110 -2.09 -3.90 -0.41
C ARG A 110 -2.46 -4.21 1.04
N TYR A 111 -3.61 -4.84 1.24
CA TYR A 111 -3.99 -5.35 2.56
C TYR A 111 -3.11 -6.55 2.95
N MET A 112 -2.60 -6.54 4.18
CA MET A 112 -1.71 -7.57 4.73
C MET A 112 -2.49 -8.33 5.82
N PRO A 113 -3.11 -9.48 5.48
CA PRO A 113 -4.12 -10.14 6.34
C PRO A 113 -3.55 -10.74 7.62
N ASN A 114 -2.26 -11.08 7.63
CA ASN A 114 -1.60 -11.72 8.76
C ASN A 114 -1.09 -10.70 9.81
N GLY A 115 -1.41 -9.42 9.66
CA GLY A 115 -1.16 -8.38 10.65
C GLY A 115 0.32 -8.01 10.79
N SER A 116 0.66 -7.38 11.93
CA SER A 116 2.00 -6.83 12.21
C SER A 116 2.86 -7.77 13.05
N LEU A 117 4.18 -7.63 12.96
CA LEU A 117 5.15 -8.32 13.82
C LEU A 117 4.90 -8.07 15.31
N GLU A 118 4.38 -6.90 15.67
CA GLU A 118 3.93 -6.64 17.04
C GLU A 118 2.90 -7.67 17.53
N ASN A 119 1.88 -7.99 16.71
CA ASN A 119 0.91 -9.02 17.06
C ASN A 119 1.57 -10.40 17.21
N TRP A 120 2.52 -10.73 16.34
CA TRP A 120 3.23 -12.02 16.38
C TRP A 120 4.22 -12.15 17.54
N LEU A 121 4.66 -11.03 18.11
CA LEU A 121 5.60 -11.01 19.23
C LEU A 121 4.91 -11.02 20.59
N TYR A 122 3.72 -10.41 20.71
CA TYR A 122 3.11 -10.13 22.01
C TYR A 122 1.77 -10.80 22.26
N ARG A 123 1.16 -11.44 21.26
CA ARG A 123 -0.07 -12.23 21.47
C ARG A 123 0.25 -13.69 21.72
N GLU A 124 -0.44 -14.29 22.69
CA GLU A 124 -0.19 -15.67 23.13
C GLU A 124 -0.47 -16.71 22.05
N GLU A 125 -1.30 -16.39 21.05
CA GLU A 125 -1.66 -17.31 19.99
C GLU A 125 -0.56 -17.50 18.94
N PHE A 126 0.43 -16.60 18.89
CA PHE A 126 1.48 -16.60 17.86
C PHE A 126 2.85 -16.88 18.47
N HIS A 127 3.61 -17.76 17.81
CA HIS A 127 4.95 -18.11 18.25
C HIS A 127 5.91 -18.12 17.06
N LEU A 128 6.88 -17.21 17.09
CA LEU A 128 7.97 -17.18 16.13
C LEU A 128 9.17 -17.98 16.66
N ASN A 129 9.57 -19.00 15.92
CA ASN A 129 10.82 -19.72 16.17
C ASN A 129 12.05 -18.87 15.75
N LEU A 130 13.24 -19.31 16.15
CA LEU A 130 14.47 -18.56 15.89
C LEU A 130 14.71 -18.33 14.38
N LEU A 131 14.47 -19.35 13.55
CA LEU A 131 14.67 -19.25 12.11
C LEU A 131 13.74 -18.22 11.47
N GLN A 132 12.46 -18.20 11.87
CA GLN A 132 11.49 -17.20 11.41
C GLN A 132 11.93 -15.78 11.81
N ARG A 133 12.39 -15.60 13.06
CA ARG A 133 12.88 -14.29 13.54
C ARG A 133 14.07 -13.79 12.73
N VAL A 134 15.05 -14.67 12.45
CA VAL A 134 16.20 -14.33 11.62
C VAL A 134 15.79 -13.99 10.19
N SER A 135 14.83 -14.75 9.62
CA SER A 135 14.29 -14.44 8.28
C SER A 135 13.63 -13.07 8.24
N ILE A 136 12.79 -12.75 9.23
CA ILE A 136 12.12 -11.44 9.33
C ILE A 136 13.15 -10.31 9.47
N MET A 137 14.17 -10.49 10.32
CA MET A 137 15.24 -9.50 10.47
C MET A 137 15.99 -9.26 9.16
N LEU A 138 16.28 -10.34 8.41
CA LEU A 138 16.94 -10.24 7.11
C LEU A 138 16.06 -9.48 6.11
N ASP A 139 14.78 -9.82 6.01
CA ASP A 139 13.82 -9.15 5.13
C ASP A 139 13.71 -7.65 5.43
N VAL A 140 13.65 -7.27 6.71
CA VAL A 140 13.65 -5.87 7.15
C VAL A 140 14.97 -5.20 6.80
N ALA A 141 16.11 -5.85 7.04
CA ALA A 141 17.43 -5.30 6.72
C ALA A 141 17.58 -5.04 5.21
N VAL A 142 17.12 -5.96 4.35
CA VAL A 142 17.14 -5.80 2.89
C VAL A 142 16.23 -4.64 2.47
N ALA A 143 15.03 -4.51 3.06
CA ALA A 143 14.14 -3.39 2.77
C ALA A 143 14.77 -2.04 3.12
N ILE A 144 15.43 -1.94 4.28
CA ILE A 144 16.08 -0.71 4.74
C ILE A 144 17.33 -0.40 3.91
N GLU A 145 18.12 -1.41 3.55
CA GLU A 145 19.27 -1.25 2.65
C GLU A 145 18.84 -0.66 1.31
N TYR A 146 17.75 -1.20 0.73
CA TYR A 146 17.16 -0.68 -0.50
C TYR A 146 16.70 0.78 -0.36
N LEU A 147 16.05 1.16 0.74
CA LEU A 147 15.62 2.55 0.96
C LEU A 147 16.83 3.51 1.08
N HIS A 148 17.90 3.06 1.71
CA HIS A 148 19.08 3.90 1.95
C HIS A 148 19.99 4.04 0.73
N HIS A 149 20.15 2.98 -0.07
CA HIS A 149 21.16 2.93 -1.15
C HIS A 149 20.57 2.67 -2.55
N GLY A 150 19.29 2.30 -2.66
CA GLY A 150 18.63 1.99 -3.93
C GLY A 150 18.17 3.22 -4.72
N HIS A 151 18.35 4.43 -4.19
CA HIS A 151 17.91 5.68 -4.81
C HIS A 151 19.00 6.77 -4.72
N ASN A 152 18.95 7.75 -5.63
CA ASN A 152 19.90 8.88 -5.67
C ASN A 152 19.91 9.71 -4.38
N THR A 153 18.76 9.77 -3.69
CA THR A 153 18.62 10.40 -2.39
C THR A 153 18.20 9.34 -1.38
N PRO A 154 18.94 9.13 -0.29
CA PRO A 154 18.58 8.15 0.73
C PRO A 154 17.21 8.43 1.32
N ILE A 155 16.37 7.39 1.41
CA ILE A 155 15.03 7.47 1.98
C ILE A 155 15.09 6.95 3.42
N VAL A 156 14.79 7.81 4.40
CA VAL A 156 14.74 7.43 5.81
C VAL A 156 13.31 7.08 6.20
N HIS A 157 13.04 5.86 6.67
CA HIS A 157 11.69 5.42 7.05
C HIS A 157 11.09 6.24 8.22
N CYS A 158 11.92 6.69 9.17
CA CYS A 158 11.53 7.52 10.33
C CYS A 158 10.54 6.90 11.36
N ASP A 159 10.03 5.70 11.15
CA ASP A 159 9.05 5.04 12.04
C ASP A 159 9.18 3.51 11.99
N LEU A 160 10.42 3.00 11.90
CA LEU A 160 10.63 1.55 11.88
C LEU A 160 10.37 0.96 13.28
N LYS A 161 9.33 0.15 13.40
CA LYS A 161 8.90 -0.52 14.64
C LYS A 161 8.15 -1.82 14.31
N PRO A 162 7.97 -2.75 15.27
CA PRO A 162 7.26 -4.01 15.02
C PRO A 162 5.85 -3.85 14.45
N ALA A 163 5.13 -2.77 14.82
CA ALA A 163 3.80 -2.47 14.28
C ALA A 163 3.78 -2.19 12.77
N ASN A 164 4.92 -1.79 12.18
CA ASN A 164 5.05 -1.44 10.76
C ASN A 164 5.71 -2.55 9.91
N VAL A 165 6.02 -3.71 10.49
CA VAL A 165 6.46 -4.90 9.75
C VAL A 165 5.26 -5.81 9.58
N LEU A 166 4.75 -5.94 8.36
CA LEU A 166 3.46 -6.61 8.08
C LEU A 166 3.64 -7.95 7.33
N PHE A 167 2.74 -8.89 7.59
CA PHE A 167 2.70 -10.20 6.95
C PHE A 167 1.56 -10.31 5.93
N GLY A 168 1.93 -10.71 4.71
CA GLY A 168 1.03 -10.93 3.58
C GLY A 168 0.35 -12.29 3.63
#